data_AF-A0A8B6HQC3-F1
#
_entry.id   AF-A0A8B6HQC3-F1
#
_cell.length_a   1.000
_cell.length_b   1.000
_cell.length_c   1.000
_cell.angle_alpha   90.00
_cell.angle_beta   90.00
_cell.angle_gamma   90.00
#
_symmetry.space_group_name_H-M   'P 1'
#
loop_
_entity.id
_entity.type
_entity.pdbx_description
1 polymer ?
#
loop_
_entity_poly.entity_id
_entity_poly.type
_entity_poly.pdbx_seq_one_letter_code
_entity_poly.pdbx_strand_id
1 'polypeptide(L)'
;MMVKDGFLQKRLSLLKGYKPQWFVLADDGYLNYFSEKPKDEAQKPKGKMLLLLSDTMIKKDKVSFTVTSASNNVFRLRADSSEKRNKWVEAINDVRVKLYNRMFKGFYGNGERQLIETDLDQENDRKEIDDVAQQDDDGIIAVAETNIASLFQTRTTPFLAVGAIDFGTTYSGCAFSTVQNFKTNPLQINTFQLDHKNVSSFKTPTVLLLTPEGKFHSFGATAESHYVTLARKEEANEWYYFNRFKMELYKNKELRRNMVLNDVGGKPMKAMLVFAFCIEFIKDLVLDKLKASIHGLEDDDVHWVVTVPAIWNEQARQFMIEASAKAGIEKDNLTLALEPECAAMFCRYLAIDKKKDGDEMELKAFDENARFMVVDLGGGTIDITMSEVLSTDNLEKSSLTLHVVEIISMTR
;
A
#
# COMPACT_ATOMS: atom_id res chain seq x y z
N MET A 1 21.00 0.02 -20.11
CA MET A 1 21.67 -1.08 -20.83
C MET A 1 20.83 -2.36 -20.82
N MET A 2 20.89 -3.13 -21.90
CA MET A 2 20.21 -4.42 -22.01
C MET A 2 20.90 -5.49 -21.13
N VAL A 3 20.11 -6.19 -20.31
CA VAL A 3 20.59 -7.27 -19.41
C VAL A 3 20.45 -8.64 -20.08
N LYS A 4 19.35 -8.87 -20.79
CA LYS A 4 19.08 -10.14 -21.47
C LYS A 4 18.09 -9.95 -22.61
N ASP A 5 18.29 -10.64 -23.73
CA ASP A 5 17.29 -10.73 -24.79
C ASP A 5 17.12 -12.16 -25.32
N GLY A 6 16.05 -12.38 -26.08
CA GLY A 6 15.80 -13.64 -26.78
C GLY A 6 14.33 -13.99 -26.94
N PHE A 7 14.07 -15.09 -27.65
CA PHE A 7 12.71 -15.57 -27.87
C PHE A 7 12.10 -16.23 -26.62
N LEU A 8 10.84 -15.90 -26.38
CA LEU A 8 9.92 -16.64 -25.52
C LEU A 8 8.57 -16.76 -26.22
N GLN A 9 7.83 -17.82 -25.93
CA GLN A 9 6.44 -17.94 -26.33
C GLN A 9 5.56 -17.14 -25.37
N LYS A 10 4.90 -16.10 -25.85
CA LYS A 10 3.93 -15.30 -25.08
C LYS A 10 2.51 -15.70 -25.42
N ARG A 11 1.67 -15.93 -24.41
CA ARG A 11 0.23 -16.08 -24.62
C ARG A 11 -0.40 -14.73 -24.93
N LEU A 12 -1.05 -14.59 -26.08
CA LEU A 12 -1.67 -13.34 -26.52
C LEU A 12 -3.13 -13.22 -26.07
N SER A 13 -3.91 -14.29 -26.26
CA SER A 13 -5.30 -14.40 -25.76
C SER A 13 -5.73 -15.87 -25.70
N LEU A 14 -6.91 -16.14 -25.16
CA LEU A 14 -7.51 -17.49 -25.15
C LEU A 14 -7.62 -18.07 -26.57
N LEU A 15 -8.02 -17.24 -27.54
CA LEU A 15 -8.21 -17.64 -28.94
C LEU A 15 -6.91 -17.69 -29.76
N LYS A 16 -5.93 -16.82 -29.46
CA LYS A 16 -4.69 -16.69 -30.24
C LYS A 16 -3.54 -17.58 -29.76
N GLY A 17 -3.68 -18.22 -28.60
CA GLY A 17 -2.69 -19.14 -28.05
C GLY A 17 -1.33 -18.50 -27.76
N TYR A 18 -0.28 -19.33 -27.77
CA TYR A 18 1.10 -18.91 -27.60
C TYR A 18 1.73 -18.53 -28.94
N LYS A 19 2.42 -17.40 -28.99
CA LYS A 19 3.21 -16.98 -30.16
C LYS A 19 4.63 -16.61 -29.74
N PRO A 20 5.65 -16.93 -30.55
CA PRO A 20 7.01 -16.47 -30.28
C PRO A 20 7.05 -14.94 -30.34
N GLN A 21 7.69 -14.32 -29.35
CA GLN A 21 7.99 -12.90 -29.29
C GLN A 21 9.43 -12.74 -28.82
N TRP A 22 10.10 -11.69 -29.29
CA TRP A 22 11.44 -11.34 -28.84
C TRP A 22 11.33 -10.49 -27.58
N PHE A 23 11.89 -10.94 -26.47
CA PHE A 23 11.90 -10.21 -25.21
C PHE A 23 13.24 -9.52 -25.01
N VAL A 24 13.19 -8.34 -24.38
CA VAL A 24 14.37 -7.58 -23.96
C VAL A 24 14.13 -7.17 -22.51
N LEU A 25 14.98 -7.67 -21.62
CA LEU A 25 15.09 -7.27 -20.23
C LEU A 25 16.13 -6.17 -20.12
N ALA A 26 15.70 -4.98 -19.72
CA ALA A 26 16.56 -3.83 -19.52
C ALA A 26 16.92 -3.63 -18.04
N ASP A 27 18.07 -3.01 -17.79
CA ASP A 27 18.62 -2.74 -16.44
C ASP A 27 17.89 -1.63 -15.67
N ASP A 28 17.01 -0.89 -16.37
CA ASP A 28 16.04 0.08 -15.84
C ASP A 28 14.80 -0.60 -15.25
N GLY A 29 14.69 -1.92 -15.42
CA GLY A 29 13.61 -2.73 -14.84
C GLY A 29 12.44 -3.02 -15.73
N TYR A 30 12.51 -2.70 -17.02
CA TYR A 30 11.47 -3.08 -17.95
C TYR A 30 11.76 -4.41 -18.65
N LEU A 31 10.74 -5.27 -18.66
CA LEU A 31 10.64 -6.44 -19.53
C LEU A 31 9.78 -6.07 -20.75
N ASN A 32 10.45 -5.81 -21.87
CA ASN A 32 9.85 -5.41 -23.14
C ASN A 32 9.68 -6.62 -24.07
N TYR A 33 8.67 -6.60 -24.95
CA TYR A 33 8.55 -7.59 -26.02
C TYR A 33 8.21 -6.99 -27.38
N PHE A 34 8.72 -7.64 -28.41
CA PHE A 34 8.64 -7.28 -29.82
C PHE A 34 8.22 -8.50 -30.65
N SER A 35 7.73 -8.30 -31.87
CA SER A 35 7.44 -9.43 -32.74
C SER A 35 8.68 -10.11 -33.31
N GLU A 36 9.77 -9.36 -33.40
CA GLU A 36 11.08 -9.82 -33.86
C GLU A 36 12.17 -9.04 -33.13
N LYS A 37 13.43 -9.46 -33.27
CA LYS A 37 14.55 -8.76 -32.66
C LYS A 37 14.59 -7.30 -33.16
N PRO A 38 14.56 -6.29 -32.27
CA PRO A 38 14.58 -4.89 -32.70
C PRO A 38 15.89 -4.56 -33.42
N LYS A 39 15.80 -3.74 -34.48
CA LYS A 39 16.96 -3.35 -35.32
C LYS A 39 17.72 -2.15 -34.77
N ASP A 40 17.05 -1.32 -33.98
CA ASP A 40 17.58 -0.16 -33.29
C ASP A 40 16.87 0.02 -31.93
N GLU A 41 17.42 0.85 -31.05
CA GLU A 41 16.86 1.12 -29.71
C GLU A 41 15.60 2.00 -29.75
N ALA A 42 15.31 2.67 -30.88
CA ALA A 42 14.16 3.54 -31.03
C ALA A 42 12.87 2.77 -31.38
N GLN A 43 12.98 1.51 -31.80
CA GLN A 43 11.85 0.66 -32.13
C GLN A 43 10.92 0.50 -30.92
N LYS A 44 9.64 0.83 -31.09
CA LYS A 44 8.65 0.78 -30.00
C LYS A 44 8.27 -0.68 -29.66
N PRO A 45 8.28 -1.09 -28.38
CA PRO A 45 7.86 -2.44 -27.99
C PRO A 45 6.35 -2.63 -28.18
N LYS A 46 5.94 -3.87 -28.48
CA LYS A 46 4.53 -4.28 -28.52
C LYS A 46 3.88 -4.33 -27.14
N GLY A 47 4.69 -4.48 -26.11
CA GLY A 47 4.31 -4.22 -24.74
C GLY A 47 5.52 -4.27 -23.84
N LYS A 48 5.36 -3.65 -22.69
CA LYS A 48 6.40 -3.52 -21.66
C LYS A 48 5.80 -3.81 -20.30
N MET A 49 6.63 -4.26 -19.37
CA MET A 49 6.24 -4.54 -18.00
C MET A 49 7.34 -4.04 -17.07
N LEU A 50 6.97 -3.17 -16.13
CA LEU A 50 7.86 -2.81 -15.04
C LEU A 50 7.98 -4.00 -14.08
N LEU A 51 9.21 -4.37 -13.71
CA LEU A 51 9.48 -5.49 -12.83
C LEU A 51 9.52 -5.13 -11.34
N LEU A 52 9.54 -3.85 -11.00
CA LEU A 52 9.45 -3.39 -9.62
C LEU A 52 8.16 -3.93 -8.98
N LEU A 53 8.28 -4.63 -7.85
CA LEU A 53 7.18 -5.33 -7.16
C LEU A 53 6.42 -6.34 -8.04
N SER A 54 7.00 -6.78 -9.16
CA SER A 54 6.44 -7.87 -9.96
C SER A 54 6.71 -9.22 -9.30
N ASP A 55 5.77 -10.15 -9.44
CA ASP A 55 5.93 -11.54 -9.05
C ASP A 55 6.23 -12.43 -10.27
N THR A 56 7.04 -13.47 -10.07
CA THR A 56 7.36 -14.44 -11.12
C THR A 56 7.06 -15.87 -10.64
N MET A 57 6.02 -16.49 -11.21
CA MET A 57 5.62 -17.85 -10.86
C MET A 57 5.99 -18.86 -11.95
N ILE A 58 6.53 -20.00 -11.53
CA ILE A 58 6.83 -21.14 -12.40
C ILE A 58 5.61 -22.08 -12.44
N LYS A 59 5.25 -22.61 -13.63
CA LYS A 59 4.15 -23.57 -13.78
C LYS A 59 4.62 -25.02 -13.72
N LYS A 60 3.68 -25.94 -13.47
CA LYS A 60 3.93 -27.38 -13.28
C LYS A 60 4.65 -28.07 -14.46
N ASP A 61 4.48 -27.56 -15.68
CA ASP A 61 5.12 -28.10 -16.89
C ASP A 61 6.63 -27.78 -16.99
N LYS A 62 7.20 -27.08 -16.01
CA LYS A 62 8.62 -26.70 -15.86
C LYS A 62 9.19 -25.82 -16.98
N VAL A 63 8.43 -25.52 -18.02
CA VAL A 63 8.85 -24.68 -19.16
C VAL A 63 8.07 -23.38 -19.24
N SER A 64 6.90 -23.32 -18.61
CA SER A 64 6.05 -22.14 -18.54
C SER A 64 6.23 -21.40 -17.21
N PHE A 65 6.08 -20.10 -17.27
CA PHE A 65 6.13 -19.20 -16.13
C PHE A 65 5.26 -17.97 -16.38
N THR A 66 4.92 -17.24 -15.34
CA THR A 66 4.16 -16.00 -15.43
C THR A 66 4.89 -14.90 -14.71
N VAL A 67 5.02 -13.74 -15.34
CA VAL A 67 5.46 -12.51 -14.70
C VAL A 67 4.21 -11.65 -14.51
N THR A 68 3.92 -11.29 -13.28
CA THR A 68 2.76 -10.50 -12.88
C THR A 68 3.29 -9.18 -12.34
N SER A 69 3.01 -8.07 -12.99
CA SER A 69 3.41 -6.75 -12.47
C SER A 69 2.63 -6.38 -11.20
N ALA A 70 3.08 -5.34 -10.49
CA ALA A 70 2.32 -4.72 -9.40
C ALA A 70 0.88 -4.30 -9.79
N SER A 71 0.66 -3.95 -11.07
CA SER A 71 -0.65 -3.64 -11.65
C SER A 71 -1.35 -4.86 -12.27
N ASN A 72 -1.10 -6.07 -11.74
CA ASN A 72 -1.62 -7.39 -12.17
C ASN A 72 -1.61 -7.70 -13.68
N ASN A 73 -0.85 -6.96 -14.49
CA ASN A 73 -0.62 -7.31 -15.88
C ASN A 73 0.17 -8.62 -15.88
N VAL A 74 -0.37 -9.65 -16.53
CA VAL A 74 0.24 -10.98 -16.53
C VAL A 74 0.84 -11.29 -17.90
N PHE A 75 2.16 -11.40 -17.94
CA PHE A 75 2.85 -12.04 -19.04
C PHE A 75 2.91 -13.54 -18.79
N ARG A 76 2.14 -14.30 -19.56
CA ARG A 76 2.19 -15.77 -19.55
C ARG A 76 3.17 -16.24 -20.60
N LEU A 77 4.30 -16.79 -20.15
CA LEU A 77 5.50 -17.04 -20.94
C LEU A 77 5.86 -18.53 -20.91
N ARG A 78 6.48 -19.00 -21.99
CA ARG A 78 7.04 -20.34 -22.09
C ARG A 78 8.39 -20.29 -22.81
N ALA A 79 9.39 -20.97 -22.26
CA ALA A 79 10.70 -21.13 -22.88
C ALA A 79 10.80 -22.51 -23.56
N ASP A 80 11.80 -22.68 -24.42
CA ASP A 80 12.01 -23.95 -25.15
C ASP A 80 12.48 -25.09 -24.24
N SER A 81 13.08 -24.76 -23.09
CA SER A 81 13.54 -25.72 -22.09
C SER A 81 13.43 -25.15 -20.68
N SER A 82 13.42 -26.04 -19.68
CA SER A 82 13.44 -25.67 -18.27
C SER A 82 14.69 -24.87 -17.90
N GLU A 83 15.84 -25.21 -18.49
CA GLU A 83 17.10 -24.50 -18.30
C GLU A 83 17.02 -23.05 -18.84
N LYS A 84 16.50 -22.86 -20.07
CA LYS A 84 16.28 -21.51 -20.62
C LYS A 84 15.29 -20.73 -19.76
N ARG A 85 14.23 -21.37 -19.28
CA ARG A 85 13.25 -20.75 -18.38
C ARG A 85 13.90 -20.29 -17.09
N ASN A 86 14.73 -21.12 -16.45
CA ASN A 86 15.44 -20.75 -15.22
C ASN A 86 16.32 -19.52 -15.45
N LYS A 87 17.11 -19.51 -16.52
CA LYS A 87 17.96 -18.37 -16.91
C LYS A 87 17.18 -17.07 -17.15
N TRP A 88 15.91 -17.16 -17.57
CA TRP A 88 15.04 -15.99 -17.71
C TRP A 88 14.47 -15.52 -16.36
N VAL A 89 13.95 -16.44 -15.55
CA VAL A 89 13.41 -16.14 -14.22
C VAL A 89 14.49 -15.54 -13.32
N GLU A 90 15.69 -16.10 -13.33
CA GLU A 90 16.85 -15.62 -12.56
C GLU A 90 17.24 -14.19 -12.98
N ALA A 91 17.39 -13.93 -14.29
CA ALA A 91 17.70 -12.59 -14.77
C ALA A 91 16.62 -11.56 -14.41
N ILE A 92 15.34 -11.93 -14.51
CA ILE A 92 14.19 -11.08 -14.12
C ILE A 92 14.26 -10.76 -12.63
N ASN A 93 14.50 -11.77 -11.79
CA ASN A 93 14.61 -11.59 -10.34
C ASN A 93 15.83 -10.75 -9.96
N ASP A 94 16.98 -10.96 -10.60
CA ASP A 94 18.20 -10.17 -10.37
C ASP A 94 17.98 -8.69 -10.68
N VAL A 95 17.35 -8.39 -11.81
CA VAL A 95 17.00 -7.01 -12.18
C VAL A 95 16.01 -6.44 -11.17
N ARG A 96 14.96 -7.19 -10.81
CA ARG A 96 13.98 -6.78 -9.78
C ARG A 96 14.65 -6.45 -8.44
N VAL A 97 15.52 -7.32 -7.95
CA VAL A 97 16.25 -7.14 -6.68
C VAL A 97 17.21 -5.96 -6.75
N LYS A 98 17.91 -5.77 -7.89
CA LYS A 98 18.78 -4.60 -8.08
C LYS A 98 17.99 -3.29 -8.08
N LEU A 99 16.80 -3.26 -8.68
CA LEU A 99 15.93 -2.08 -8.65
C LEU A 99 15.43 -1.80 -7.24
N TYR A 100 14.94 -2.82 -6.55
CA TYR A 100 14.52 -2.73 -5.16
C TYR A 100 15.67 -2.19 -4.30
N ASN A 101 16.85 -2.78 -4.39
CA ASN A 101 18.02 -2.34 -3.64
C ASN A 101 18.48 -0.92 -4.01
N ARG A 102 18.44 -0.51 -5.28
CA ARG A 102 18.75 0.88 -5.66
C ARG A 102 17.74 1.87 -5.06
N MET A 103 16.46 1.48 -5.00
CA MET A 103 15.40 2.32 -4.42
C MET A 103 15.48 2.39 -2.89
N PHE A 104 15.92 1.31 -2.23
CA PHE A 104 15.80 1.20 -0.77
C PHE A 104 17.14 1.19 0.01
N LYS A 105 18.33 1.08 -0.64
CA LYS A 105 19.64 1.22 0.04
C LYS A 105 20.09 2.67 0.27
N GLY A 106 19.57 3.65 -0.46
CA GLY A 106 19.85 5.07 -0.21
C GLY A 106 19.41 5.54 1.19
N PHE A 107 18.53 4.76 1.85
CA PHE A 107 18.01 5.05 3.18
C PHE A 107 18.95 4.66 4.35
N TYR A 108 20.03 3.91 4.09
CA TYR A 108 20.93 3.39 5.13
C TYR A 108 22.41 3.53 4.72
N GLY A 109 23.01 4.72 4.79
CA GLY A 109 24.45 4.88 4.54
C GLY A 109 25.05 6.26 4.85
N ASN A 110 25.80 6.31 5.96
CA ASN A 110 26.91 7.19 6.36
C ASN A 110 26.97 8.65 5.87
N GLY A 111 26.92 9.62 6.80
CA GLY A 111 27.35 10.99 6.55
C GLY A 111 27.42 11.85 7.82
N GLU A 112 28.61 12.34 8.15
CA GLU A 112 28.92 13.29 9.22
C GLU A 112 28.18 14.63 9.01
N ARG A 113 27.64 15.20 10.10
CA ARG A 113 26.90 16.48 10.09
C ARG A 113 27.84 17.68 10.26
N GLN A 114 27.62 18.72 9.45
CA GLN A 114 27.82 20.12 9.86
C GLN A 114 26.46 20.82 9.84
N LEU A 115 26.13 21.46 10.97
CA LEU A 115 24.89 22.17 11.26
C LEU A 115 24.95 23.60 10.70
N ILE A 116 23.87 24.07 10.08
CA ILE A 116 23.60 25.48 9.86
C ILE A 116 22.15 25.74 10.30
N GLU A 117 21.99 26.58 11.32
CA GLU A 117 20.71 27.13 11.80
C GLU A 117 20.28 28.29 10.91
N THR A 118 18.98 28.38 10.59
CA THR A 118 18.26 29.66 10.46
C THR A 118 16.76 29.46 10.73
N ASP A 119 16.19 30.45 11.41
CA ASP A 119 14.85 30.54 12.00
C ASP A 119 13.67 30.53 11.01
N LEU A 120 12.51 30.03 11.47
CA LEU A 120 11.22 30.07 10.77
C LEU A 120 10.10 30.59 11.70
N ASP A 121 9.39 31.61 11.23
CA ASP A 121 8.06 32.01 11.71
C ASP A 121 7.00 31.07 11.09
N GLN A 122 6.12 30.51 11.93
CA GLN A 122 5.03 29.61 11.53
C GLN A 122 3.67 30.29 11.71
N GLU A 123 2.89 30.40 10.63
CA GLU A 123 1.41 30.43 10.69
C GLU A 123 0.79 30.26 9.28
N ASN A 124 0.12 29.11 9.07
CA ASN A 124 -1.03 28.83 8.16
C ASN A 124 -0.85 27.52 7.37
N ASP A 125 -1.61 26.46 7.69
CA ASP A 125 -1.80 25.31 6.76
C ASP A 125 -3.16 24.58 6.88
N ARG A 126 -4.14 25.05 7.67
CA ARG A 126 -5.46 24.36 7.80
C ARG A 126 -6.53 24.73 6.77
N LYS A 127 -6.19 25.47 5.70
CA LYS A 127 -7.20 26.02 4.76
C LYS A 127 -7.35 25.28 3.43
N GLU A 128 -6.42 24.41 3.03
CA GLU A 128 -6.38 23.94 1.64
C GLU A 128 -7.44 22.88 1.27
N ILE A 129 -7.93 22.07 2.20
CA ILE A 129 -8.90 21.00 1.84
C ILE A 129 -10.33 21.55 1.68
N ASP A 130 -10.63 22.69 2.30
CA ASP A 130 -11.95 23.35 2.27
C ASP A 130 -12.26 24.01 0.91
N ASP A 131 -11.25 24.47 0.15
CA ASP A 131 -11.42 25.23 -1.10
C ASP A 131 -11.30 24.37 -2.39
N VAL A 132 -10.86 23.11 -2.30
CA VAL A 132 -10.72 22.20 -3.45
C VAL A 132 -12.04 21.47 -3.73
N ALA A 133 -13.01 22.22 -4.28
CA ALA A 133 -14.30 21.66 -4.73
C ALA A 133 -14.57 21.83 -6.23
N GLN A 134 -13.69 22.46 -7.02
CA GLN A 134 -14.07 22.97 -8.36
C GLN A 134 -13.23 22.52 -9.57
N GLN A 135 -12.39 21.49 -9.49
CA GLN A 135 -11.80 20.90 -10.71
C GLN A 135 -11.69 19.37 -10.59
N ASP A 136 -12.79 18.66 -10.84
CA ASP A 136 -12.77 17.19 -10.87
C ASP A 136 -13.03 16.68 -12.29
N ASP A 137 -12.13 15.82 -12.76
CA ASP A 137 -12.31 14.94 -13.92
C ASP A 137 -13.27 13.79 -13.56
N ASP A 138 -14.42 13.71 -14.24
CA ASP A 138 -15.46 12.68 -14.07
C ASP A 138 -15.04 11.28 -14.56
N GLY A 139 -13.77 11.13 -14.95
CA GLY A 139 -13.18 9.91 -15.46
C GLY A 139 -13.31 8.72 -14.51
N ILE A 140 -13.36 7.53 -15.12
CA ILE A 140 -13.07 6.27 -14.42
C ILE A 140 -11.69 6.42 -13.79
N ILE A 141 -11.53 5.89 -12.57
CA ILE A 141 -10.22 5.85 -11.92
C ILE A 141 -9.32 4.93 -12.75
N ALA A 142 -8.54 5.56 -13.62
CA ALA A 142 -7.58 4.91 -14.48
C ALA A 142 -6.31 4.68 -13.68
N VAL A 143 -5.75 3.47 -13.79
CA VAL A 143 -4.40 3.19 -13.31
C VAL A 143 -3.45 3.96 -14.21
N ALA A 144 -2.86 5.05 -13.71
CA ALA A 144 -1.91 5.82 -14.48
C ALA A 144 -0.70 4.93 -14.82
N GLU A 145 -0.43 4.72 -16.11
CA GLU A 145 0.87 4.23 -16.58
C GLU A 145 1.90 5.31 -16.24
N THR A 146 2.40 5.29 -15.01
CA THR A 146 3.29 6.34 -14.51
C THR A 146 4.59 6.28 -15.32
N ASN A 147 4.95 7.40 -15.94
CA ASN A 147 6.22 7.55 -16.64
C ASN A 147 7.32 7.59 -15.58
N ILE A 148 7.98 6.45 -15.33
CA ILE A 148 8.94 6.29 -14.23
C ILE A 148 10.12 7.27 -14.35
N ALA A 149 10.39 7.76 -15.56
CA ALA A 149 11.37 8.82 -15.82
C ALA A 149 11.14 10.09 -14.98
N SER A 150 9.88 10.44 -14.67
CA SER A 150 9.55 11.61 -13.84
C SER A 150 9.45 11.32 -12.34
N LEU A 151 9.56 10.05 -11.93
CA LEU A 151 9.66 9.62 -10.52
C LEU A 151 11.13 9.61 -10.01
N PHE A 152 12.09 10.01 -10.85
CA PHE A 152 13.52 10.01 -10.50
C PHE A 152 14.01 11.32 -9.87
N GLN A 153 13.17 12.04 -9.13
CA GLN A 153 13.70 12.89 -8.06
C GLN A 153 14.00 11.98 -6.87
N THR A 154 15.21 11.40 -6.88
CA THR A 154 15.72 10.67 -5.73
C THR A 154 15.73 11.60 -4.53
N ARG A 155 14.86 11.34 -3.55
CA ARG A 155 14.92 12.00 -2.27
C ARG A 155 16.30 11.73 -1.65
N THR A 156 17.04 12.79 -1.39
CA THR A 156 18.43 12.70 -0.89
C THR A 156 18.49 12.45 0.61
N THR A 157 17.37 12.61 1.32
CA THR A 157 17.26 12.47 2.78
C THR A 157 16.44 11.23 3.16
N PRO A 158 16.92 10.39 4.10
CA PRO A 158 16.17 9.25 4.59
C PRO A 158 15.04 9.70 5.53
N PHE A 159 13.91 8.98 5.52
CA PHE A 159 12.84 9.18 6.49
C PHE A 159 13.34 8.97 7.93
N LEU A 160 12.77 9.73 8.87
CA LEU A 160 13.09 9.63 10.30
C LEU A 160 12.12 8.69 11.03
N ALA A 161 10.89 8.57 10.53
CA ALA A 161 9.85 7.75 11.12
C ALA A 161 8.92 7.14 10.09
N VAL A 162 8.14 6.15 10.54
CA VAL A 162 7.04 5.56 9.79
C VAL A 162 5.75 5.77 10.57
N GLY A 163 4.74 6.36 9.94
CA GLY A 163 3.36 6.43 10.41
C GLY A 163 2.53 5.39 9.68
N ALA A 164 1.69 4.65 10.40
CA ALA A 164 0.86 3.59 9.83
C ALA A 164 -0.62 3.81 10.20
N ILE A 165 -1.49 3.70 9.20
CA ILE A 165 -2.94 3.87 9.31
C ILE A 165 -3.60 2.56 8.92
N ASP A 166 -4.23 1.92 9.90
CA ASP A 166 -5.16 0.82 9.67
C ASP A 166 -6.56 1.40 9.43
N PHE A 167 -6.89 1.62 8.16
CA PHE A 167 -8.16 2.25 7.78
C PHE A 167 -9.25 1.19 7.62
N GLY A 168 -9.72 0.57 8.70
CA GLY A 168 -10.64 -0.57 8.65
C GLY A 168 -12.09 -0.20 8.31
N THR A 169 -12.89 -1.22 7.95
CA THR A 169 -14.32 -1.04 7.61
C THR A 169 -15.17 -0.61 8.80
N THR A 170 -14.93 -1.20 9.97
CA THR A 170 -15.70 -0.93 11.19
C THR A 170 -14.91 -0.09 12.18
N TYR A 171 -13.62 -0.36 12.32
CA TYR A 171 -12.74 0.32 13.24
C TYR A 171 -11.44 0.69 12.53
N SER A 172 -10.92 1.87 12.81
CA SER A 172 -9.61 2.33 12.37
C SER A 172 -8.64 2.40 13.54
N GLY A 173 -7.36 2.21 13.24
CA GLY A 173 -6.26 2.30 14.21
C GLY A 173 -5.04 2.96 13.57
N CYS A 174 -4.06 3.29 14.40
CA CYS A 174 -2.79 3.80 13.90
C CYS A 174 -1.62 3.30 14.75
N ALA A 175 -0.44 3.36 14.16
CA ALA A 175 0.80 3.10 14.84
C ALA A 175 1.90 3.99 14.28
N PHE A 176 3.00 4.16 15.01
CA PHE A 176 4.21 4.73 14.47
C PHE A 176 5.46 4.13 15.09
N SER A 177 6.57 4.20 14.37
CA SER A 177 7.88 3.89 14.92
C SER A 177 8.93 4.79 14.27
N THR A 178 9.97 5.13 15.04
CA THR A 178 11.13 5.84 14.51
C THR A 178 12.07 4.84 13.87
N VAL A 179 12.86 5.26 12.89
CA VAL A 179 13.88 4.38 12.29
C VAL A 179 14.87 3.88 13.35
N GLN A 180 15.16 4.70 14.36
CA GLN A 180 16.03 4.32 15.48
C GLN A 180 15.41 3.23 16.35
N ASN A 181 14.12 3.35 16.70
CA ASN A 181 13.40 2.35 17.49
C ASN A 181 13.34 1.03 16.74
N PHE A 182 12.99 1.04 15.45
CA PHE A 182 12.93 -0.16 14.63
C PHE A 182 14.29 -0.88 14.55
N LYS A 183 15.40 -0.13 14.37
CA LYS A 183 16.76 -0.70 14.38
C LYS A 183 17.12 -1.34 15.73
N THR A 184 16.62 -0.79 16.83
CA THR A 184 16.88 -1.29 18.18
C THR A 184 16.04 -2.54 18.47
N ASN A 185 14.73 -2.44 18.24
CA ASN A 185 13.79 -3.53 18.34
C ASN A 185 12.63 -3.31 17.36
N PRO A 186 12.46 -4.16 16.33
CA PRO A 186 11.35 -4.07 15.38
C PRO A 186 9.94 -4.15 16.00
N LEU A 187 9.83 -4.69 17.22
CA LEU A 187 8.57 -4.74 17.98
C LEU A 187 8.30 -3.49 18.82
N GLN A 188 9.23 -2.53 18.85
CA GLN A 188 9.05 -1.24 19.52
C GLN A 188 8.19 -0.32 18.64
N ILE A 189 6.88 -0.60 18.65
CA ILE A 189 5.86 0.09 17.90
C ILE A 189 4.99 0.88 18.87
N ASN A 190 4.78 2.16 18.60
CA ASN A 190 3.90 3.00 19.40
C ASN A 190 2.49 2.95 18.82
N THR A 191 1.54 2.52 19.63
CA THR A 191 0.10 2.60 19.36
C THR A 191 -0.55 3.48 20.39
N PHE A 192 -1.54 4.27 20.00
CA PHE A 192 -2.26 5.14 20.91
C PHE A 192 -3.73 5.24 20.56
N GLN A 193 -4.52 5.78 21.48
CA GLN A 193 -5.95 5.97 21.29
C GLN A 193 -6.18 7.12 20.31
N LEU A 194 -6.88 6.84 19.21
CA LEU A 194 -7.31 7.85 18.25
C LEU A 194 -8.43 8.76 18.80
N ASP A 195 -9.09 8.35 19.87
CA ASP A 195 -10.24 9.05 20.42
C ASP A 195 -10.29 8.94 21.94
N HIS A 196 -10.32 10.09 22.61
CA HIS A 196 -10.37 10.20 24.06
C HIS A 196 -11.64 9.60 24.69
N LYS A 197 -12.72 9.44 23.92
CA LYS A 197 -13.97 8.83 24.44
C LYS A 197 -13.94 7.30 24.47
N ASN A 198 -12.99 6.65 23.80
CA ASN A 198 -12.87 5.19 23.76
C ASN A 198 -11.69 4.69 24.61
N VAL A 199 -11.79 4.91 25.92
CA VAL A 199 -10.70 4.76 26.90
C VAL A 199 -10.11 3.35 26.98
N SER A 200 -10.80 2.33 26.48
CA SER A 200 -10.39 0.92 26.54
C SER A 200 -9.87 0.33 25.22
N SER A 201 -9.84 1.10 24.13
CA SER A 201 -9.50 0.57 22.79
C SER A 201 -8.44 1.40 22.07
N PHE A 202 -7.43 0.73 21.51
CA PHE A 202 -6.46 1.33 20.58
C PHE A 202 -7.03 1.56 19.18
N LYS A 203 -8.31 1.21 18.97
CA LYS A 203 -9.06 1.47 17.74
C LYS A 203 -10.29 2.33 18.02
N THR A 204 -10.67 3.16 17.05
CA THR A 204 -11.90 3.97 17.08
C THR A 204 -12.83 3.55 15.95
N PRO A 205 -14.17 3.63 16.09
CA PRO A 205 -15.09 3.36 14.99
C PRO A 205 -14.72 4.15 13.72
N THR A 206 -14.81 3.53 12.55
CA THR A 206 -14.64 4.23 11.26
C THR A 206 -15.92 4.99 10.93
N VAL A 207 -16.11 6.10 11.63
CA VAL A 207 -17.30 6.95 11.58
C VAL A 207 -16.88 8.39 11.40
N LEU A 208 -17.48 9.07 10.43
CA LEU A 208 -17.24 10.47 10.13
C LEU A 208 -18.53 11.26 10.33
N LEU A 209 -18.43 12.37 11.06
CA LEU A 209 -19.49 13.38 11.19
C LEU A 209 -19.02 14.68 10.54
N LEU A 210 -19.85 15.23 9.64
CA LEU A 210 -19.62 16.52 9.01
C LEU A 210 -20.72 17.51 9.40
N THR A 211 -20.38 18.79 9.46
CA THR A 211 -21.33 19.89 9.67
C THR A 211 -22.34 19.99 8.53
N PRO A 212 -23.45 20.74 8.68
CA PRO A 212 -24.41 20.98 7.59
C PRO A 212 -23.77 21.57 6.33
N GLU A 213 -22.67 22.31 6.46
CA GLU A 213 -21.88 22.86 5.36
C GLU A 213 -20.95 21.84 4.70
N GLY A 214 -20.92 20.59 5.19
CA GLY A 214 -20.07 19.52 4.66
C GLY A 214 -18.62 19.55 5.16
N LYS A 215 -18.33 20.31 6.22
CA LYS A 215 -16.97 20.42 6.79
C LYS A 215 -16.71 19.33 7.83
N PHE A 216 -15.44 18.93 7.97
CA PHE A 216 -15.03 18.01 9.03
C PHE A 216 -15.46 18.54 10.40
N HIS A 217 -16.16 17.71 11.17
CA HIS A 217 -16.45 18.01 12.58
C HIS A 217 -15.73 17.02 13.50
N SER A 218 -15.94 15.73 13.31
CA SER A 218 -15.30 14.71 14.13
C SER A 218 -15.23 13.35 13.45
N PHE A 219 -14.30 12.53 13.93
CA PHE A 219 -14.13 11.12 13.56
C PHE A 219 -14.24 10.23 14.82
N GLY A 220 -14.55 8.95 14.66
CA GLY A 220 -14.50 7.99 15.76
C GLY A 220 -15.72 7.94 16.67
N ALA A 221 -15.53 7.44 17.90
CA ALA A 221 -16.55 7.41 18.95
C ALA A 221 -17.07 8.81 19.33
N THR A 222 -16.27 9.85 19.12
CA THR A 222 -16.66 11.25 19.26
C THR A 222 -17.68 11.63 18.20
N ALA A 223 -17.53 11.20 16.95
CA ALA A 223 -18.55 11.36 15.91
C ALA A 223 -19.86 10.65 16.26
N GLU A 224 -19.79 9.38 16.71
CA GLU A 224 -20.97 8.64 17.17
C GLU A 224 -21.70 9.35 18.32
N SER A 225 -20.94 9.80 19.32
CA SER A 225 -21.50 10.49 20.48
C SER A 225 -22.19 11.80 20.10
N HIS A 226 -21.56 12.61 19.23
CA HIS A 226 -22.16 13.86 18.77
C HIS A 226 -23.42 13.61 17.95
N TYR A 227 -23.42 12.62 17.06
CA TYR A 227 -24.59 12.26 16.28
C TYR A 227 -25.76 11.81 17.17
N VAL A 228 -25.51 11.00 18.21
CA VAL A 228 -26.53 10.62 19.19
C VAL A 228 -27.10 11.84 19.92
N THR A 229 -26.26 12.81 20.29
CA THR A 229 -26.71 14.06 20.90
C THR A 229 -27.58 14.88 19.94
N LEU A 230 -27.18 15.01 18.67
CA LEU A 230 -27.96 15.70 17.64
C LEU A 230 -29.30 15.01 17.37
N ALA A 231 -29.33 13.67 17.34
CA ALA A 231 -30.55 12.90 17.13
C ALA A 231 -31.55 13.11 18.26
N ARG A 232 -31.09 13.22 19.52
CA ARG A 232 -31.94 13.54 20.68
C ARG A 232 -32.54 14.95 20.62
N LYS A 233 -31.91 15.86 19.88
CA LYS A 233 -32.37 17.23 19.65
C LYS A 233 -33.15 17.40 18.34
N GLU A 234 -33.35 16.32 17.59
CA GLU A 234 -33.98 16.35 16.25
C GLU A 234 -33.19 17.17 15.19
N GLU A 235 -31.90 17.42 15.44
CA GLU A 235 -31.01 18.20 14.56
C GLU A 235 -30.14 17.31 13.65
N ALA A 236 -30.12 15.99 13.88
CA ALA A 236 -29.24 15.04 13.17
C ALA A 236 -29.41 15.05 11.64
N ASN A 237 -30.61 15.34 11.14
CA ASN A 237 -30.91 15.35 9.71
C ASN A 237 -30.19 16.47 8.95
N GLU A 238 -29.73 17.53 9.63
CA GLU A 238 -28.96 18.62 9.02
C GLU A 238 -27.49 18.24 8.82
N TRP A 239 -26.98 17.29 9.60
CA TRP A 239 -25.56 16.87 9.65
C TRP A 239 -25.27 15.62 8.83
N TYR A 240 -24.08 15.47 8.25
CA TYR A 240 -23.75 14.25 7.50
C TYR A 240 -23.10 13.23 8.41
N TYR A 241 -23.64 12.01 8.43
CA TYR A 241 -23.09 10.91 9.24
C TYR A 241 -22.78 9.68 8.40
N PHE A 242 -21.49 9.36 8.27
CA PHE A 242 -21.01 8.23 7.50
C PHE A 242 -20.48 7.12 8.41
N ASN A 243 -20.94 5.91 8.19
CA ASN A 243 -20.38 4.69 8.77
C ASN A 243 -20.30 3.58 7.72
N ARG A 244 -19.43 2.60 7.92
CA ARG A 244 -19.28 1.41 7.04
C ARG A 244 -19.08 1.72 5.54
N PHE A 245 -18.72 2.95 5.21
CA PHE A 245 -18.66 3.45 3.84
C PHE A 245 -17.48 2.87 3.04
N LYS A 246 -16.45 2.33 3.71
CA LYS A 246 -15.36 1.56 3.09
C LYS A 246 -15.89 0.40 2.23
N MET A 247 -17.05 -0.16 2.57
CA MET A 247 -17.68 -1.23 1.79
C MET A 247 -18.12 -0.81 0.39
N GLU A 248 -18.33 0.48 0.15
CA GLU A 248 -18.72 0.96 -1.18
C GLU A 248 -17.57 0.84 -2.18
N LEU A 249 -16.31 0.85 -1.74
CA LEU A 249 -15.16 0.55 -2.61
C LEU A 249 -15.09 -0.92 -3.02
N TYR A 250 -15.66 -1.82 -2.21
CA TYR A 250 -15.73 -3.24 -2.52
C TYR A 250 -16.90 -3.60 -3.45
N LYS A 251 -18.07 -2.99 -3.21
CA LYS A 251 -19.30 -3.29 -3.97
C LYS A 251 -19.26 -2.76 -5.41
N ASN A 252 -18.60 -1.62 -5.62
CA ASN A 252 -18.59 -0.96 -6.92
C ASN A 252 -17.48 -1.50 -7.82
N LYS A 253 -17.88 -2.18 -8.90
CA LYS A 253 -16.95 -2.79 -9.87
C LYS A 253 -16.22 -1.76 -10.74
N GLU A 254 -16.79 -0.57 -10.90
CA GLU A 254 -16.22 0.54 -11.66
C GLU A 254 -16.20 1.80 -10.78
N LEU A 255 -15.08 2.04 -10.10
CA LEU A 255 -14.90 3.23 -9.27
C LEU A 255 -14.58 4.45 -10.15
N ARG A 256 -15.27 5.56 -9.88
CA ARG A 256 -15.10 6.85 -10.56
C ARG A 256 -14.66 7.90 -9.55
N ARG A 257 -13.93 8.92 -10.01
CA ARG A 257 -13.45 10.01 -9.13
C ARG A 257 -14.59 10.82 -8.53
N ASN A 258 -15.65 11.01 -9.31
CA ASN A 258 -16.88 11.68 -8.88
C ASN A 258 -17.86 10.76 -8.12
N MET A 259 -17.42 9.58 -7.67
CA MET A 259 -18.26 8.69 -6.87
C MET A 259 -18.82 9.43 -5.66
N VAL A 260 -20.11 9.21 -5.40
CA VAL A 260 -20.85 9.80 -4.29
C VAL A 260 -21.18 8.70 -3.27
N LEU A 261 -21.05 9.03 -2.00
CA LEU A 261 -21.54 8.24 -0.88
C LEU A 261 -22.78 8.92 -0.33
N ASN A 262 -23.77 8.12 0.05
CA ASN A 262 -24.87 8.62 0.85
C ASN A 262 -24.54 8.43 2.32
N ASP A 263 -24.80 9.46 3.11
CA ASP A 263 -24.79 9.32 4.57
C ASP A 263 -25.97 8.43 5.02
N VAL A 264 -26.08 8.15 6.32
CA VAL A 264 -27.20 7.33 6.85
C VAL A 264 -28.58 7.94 6.59
N GLY A 265 -28.68 9.26 6.39
CA GLY A 265 -29.91 9.98 6.04
C GLY A 265 -30.18 10.04 4.54
N GLY A 266 -29.31 9.48 3.69
CA GLY A 266 -29.43 9.51 2.24
C GLY A 266 -28.83 10.75 1.57
N LYS A 267 -28.16 11.64 2.31
CA LYS A 267 -27.56 12.86 1.76
C LYS A 267 -26.25 12.55 1.04
N PRO A 268 -26.08 13.06 -0.20
CA PRO A 268 -24.90 12.76 -1.00
C PRO A 268 -23.68 13.57 -0.56
N MET A 269 -22.50 12.93 -0.56
CA MET A 269 -21.19 13.57 -0.41
C MET A 269 -20.16 12.89 -1.32
N LYS A 270 -19.18 13.63 -1.85
CA LYS A 270 -18.11 13.03 -2.66
C LYS A 270 -17.35 12.00 -1.83
N ALA A 271 -17.22 10.78 -2.35
CA ALA A 271 -16.52 9.69 -1.70
C ALA A 271 -15.08 10.08 -1.34
N MET A 272 -14.38 10.72 -2.28
CA MET A 272 -13.00 11.15 -2.09
C MET A 272 -12.82 12.05 -0.87
N LEU A 273 -13.77 12.97 -0.61
CA LEU A 273 -13.73 13.85 0.56
C LEU A 273 -13.92 13.07 1.85
N VAL A 274 -14.91 12.17 1.90
CA VAL A 274 -15.19 11.35 3.09
C VAL A 274 -13.95 10.55 3.51
N PHE A 275 -13.25 9.93 2.56
CA PHE A 275 -12.04 9.17 2.87
C PHE A 275 -10.85 10.07 3.23
N ALA A 276 -10.64 11.17 2.49
CA ALA A 276 -9.55 12.11 2.76
C ALA A 276 -9.64 12.70 4.17
N PHE A 277 -10.83 13.15 4.59
CA PHE A 277 -11.05 13.68 5.94
C PHE A 277 -10.68 12.68 7.04
N CYS A 278 -10.99 11.40 6.85
CA CYS A 278 -10.64 10.38 7.83
C CYS A 278 -9.12 10.10 7.87
N ILE A 279 -8.47 10.03 6.70
CA ILE A 279 -7.04 9.78 6.60
C ILE A 279 -6.26 10.96 7.19
N GLU A 280 -6.64 12.18 6.84
CA GLU A 280 -6.05 13.43 7.35
C GLU A 280 -6.13 13.49 8.88
N PHE A 281 -7.32 13.25 9.45
CA PHE A 281 -7.49 13.24 10.90
C PHE A 281 -6.53 12.25 11.59
N ILE A 282 -6.40 11.03 11.08
CA ILE A 282 -5.52 10.03 11.67
C ILE A 282 -4.04 10.39 11.45
N LYS A 283 -3.69 10.87 10.25
CA LYS A 283 -2.35 11.33 9.89
C LYS A 283 -1.90 12.44 10.84
N ASP A 284 -2.71 13.48 11.03
CA ASP A 284 -2.38 14.62 11.89
C ASP A 284 -2.15 14.18 13.35
N LEU A 285 -2.99 13.28 13.87
CA LEU A 285 -2.79 12.74 15.21
C LEU A 285 -1.46 11.98 15.35
N VAL A 286 -1.09 11.18 14.35
CA VAL A 286 0.20 10.47 14.36
C VAL A 286 1.36 11.44 14.22
N LEU A 287 1.24 12.43 13.35
CA LEU A 287 2.25 13.46 13.13
C LEU A 287 2.50 14.29 14.39
N ASP A 288 1.44 14.68 15.11
CA ASP A 288 1.53 15.38 16.39
C ASP A 288 2.31 14.56 17.44
N LYS A 289 2.06 13.25 17.51
CA LYS A 289 2.81 12.34 18.41
C LYS A 289 4.27 12.20 18.01
N LEU A 290 4.56 12.16 16.71
CA LEU A 290 5.92 12.10 16.19
C LEU A 290 6.68 13.40 16.47
N LYS A 291 6.07 14.56 16.21
CA LYS A 291 6.63 15.89 16.51
C LYS A 291 6.90 16.09 18.00
N ALA A 292 6.04 15.55 18.86
CA ALA A 292 6.28 15.54 20.31
C ALA A 292 7.47 14.65 20.72
N SER A 293 7.82 13.65 19.91
CA SER A 293 8.90 12.68 20.19
C SER A 293 10.23 13.06 19.52
N ILE A 294 10.17 13.77 18.40
CA ILE A 294 11.32 14.15 17.57
C ILE A 294 11.21 15.65 17.29
N HIS A 295 12.09 16.42 17.93
CA HIS A 295 12.14 17.87 17.73
C HIS A 295 12.54 18.20 16.28
N GLY A 296 11.81 19.13 15.66
CA GLY A 296 12.06 19.57 14.28
C GLY A 296 11.60 18.58 13.20
N LEU A 297 10.84 17.53 13.56
CA LEU A 297 10.27 16.61 12.58
C LEU A 297 9.18 17.32 11.75
N GLU A 298 9.28 17.20 10.44
CA GLU A 298 8.27 17.64 9.48
C GLU A 298 7.49 16.45 8.93
N ASP A 299 6.34 16.70 8.31
CA ASP A 299 5.52 15.62 7.71
C ASP A 299 6.30 14.85 6.63
N ASP A 300 7.11 15.59 5.88
CA ASP A 300 8.02 15.04 4.89
C ASP A 300 9.00 14.03 5.50
N ASP A 301 9.41 14.17 6.76
CA ASP A 301 10.31 13.19 7.39
C ASP A 301 9.64 11.85 7.72
N VAL A 302 8.33 11.72 7.48
CA VAL A 302 7.53 10.55 7.80
C VAL A 302 7.18 9.77 6.54
N HIS A 303 7.48 8.47 6.56
CA HIS A 303 6.94 7.54 5.57
C HIS A 303 5.58 7.04 6.05
N TRP A 304 4.54 7.21 5.24
CA TRP A 304 3.18 6.83 5.56
C TRP A 304 2.82 5.47 4.95
N VAL A 305 2.24 4.61 5.78
CA VAL A 305 1.71 3.30 5.37
C VAL A 305 0.21 3.31 5.60
N VAL A 306 -0.58 3.03 4.55
CA VAL A 306 -2.03 2.85 4.67
C VAL A 306 -2.37 1.41 4.30
N THR A 307 -3.05 0.70 5.20
CA THR A 307 -3.40 -0.70 4.94
C THR A 307 -4.68 -0.83 4.10
N VAL A 308 -4.70 -1.83 3.22
CA VAL A 308 -5.85 -2.16 2.38
C VAL A 308 -6.11 -3.67 2.36
N PRO A 309 -7.37 -4.11 2.15
CA PRO A 309 -7.69 -5.53 2.03
C PRO A 309 -7.03 -6.15 0.79
N ALA A 310 -6.58 -7.39 0.90
CA ALA A 310 -5.93 -8.10 -0.21
C ALA A 310 -6.86 -8.36 -1.41
N ILE A 311 -8.18 -8.47 -1.18
CA ILE A 311 -9.16 -8.74 -2.25
C ILE A 311 -9.45 -7.52 -3.14
N TRP A 312 -9.03 -6.32 -2.73
CA TRP A 312 -9.36 -5.11 -3.47
C TRP A 312 -8.79 -5.11 -4.89
N ASN A 313 -9.54 -4.51 -5.82
CA ASN A 313 -9.08 -4.31 -7.18
C ASN A 313 -8.12 -3.10 -7.27
N GLU A 314 -7.57 -2.87 -8.45
CA GLU A 314 -6.63 -1.77 -8.67
C GLU A 314 -7.29 -0.42 -8.58
N GLN A 315 -8.55 -0.28 -8.99
CA GLN A 315 -9.27 0.98 -8.88
C GLN A 315 -9.48 1.38 -7.41
N ALA A 316 -9.75 0.42 -6.52
CA ALA A 316 -9.92 0.68 -5.09
C ALA A 316 -8.59 1.05 -4.43
N ARG A 317 -7.49 0.39 -4.82
CA ARG A 317 -6.14 0.79 -4.39
C ARG A 317 -5.78 2.19 -4.88
N GLN A 318 -6.03 2.49 -6.16
CA GLN A 318 -5.78 3.80 -6.73
C GLN A 318 -6.64 4.89 -6.08
N PHE A 319 -7.90 4.58 -5.76
CA PHE A 319 -8.77 5.46 -4.98
C PHE A 319 -8.15 5.81 -3.64
N MET A 320 -7.60 4.83 -2.91
CA MET A 320 -6.93 5.11 -1.63
C MET A 320 -5.68 5.97 -1.78
N ILE A 321 -4.88 5.76 -2.84
CA ILE A 321 -3.72 6.62 -3.13
C ILE A 321 -4.19 8.07 -3.33
N GLU A 322 -5.23 8.28 -4.13
CA GLU A 322 -5.79 9.61 -4.40
C GLU A 322 -6.41 10.23 -3.13
N ALA A 323 -7.07 9.42 -2.28
CA ALA A 323 -7.63 9.89 -1.01
C ALA A 323 -6.53 10.28 -0.01
N SER A 324 -5.44 9.49 0.07
CA SER A 324 -4.27 9.82 0.88
C SER A 324 -3.56 11.08 0.39
N ALA A 325 -3.41 11.25 -0.92
CA ALA A 325 -2.87 12.47 -1.50
C ALA A 325 -3.72 13.69 -1.16
N LYS A 326 -5.05 13.56 -1.24
CA LYS A 326 -5.98 14.65 -0.84
C LYS A 326 -5.95 14.94 0.67
N ALA A 327 -5.52 13.98 1.49
CA ALA A 327 -5.25 14.14 2.91
C ALA A 327 -3.83 14.71 3.19
N GLY A 328 -3.14 15.19 2.16
CA GLY A 328 -1.81 15.79 2.25
C GLY A 328 -0.68 14.78 2.42
N ILE A 329 -0.88 13.49 2.12
CA ILE A 329 0.22 12.51 2.10
C ILE A 329 0.79 12.46 0.68
N GLU A 330 2.00 13.00 0.51
CA GLU A 330 2.71 12.96 -0.76
C GLU A 330 2.88 11.53 -1.28
N LYS A 331 2.69 11.33 -2.59
CA LYS A 331 2.71 10.00 -3.21
C LYS A 331 4.05 9.28 -2.97
N ASP A 332 5.15 10.03 -2.98
CA ASP A 332 6.49 9.49 -2.78
C ASP A 332 6.76 9.13 -1.30
N ASN A 333 5.94 9.64 -0.39
CA ASN A 333 5.97 9.33 1.04
C ASN A 333 4.93 8.25 1.42
N LEU A 334 4.18 7.69 0.46
CA LEU A 334 3.10 6.74 0.72
C LEU A 334 3.44 5.31 0.29
N THR A 335 3.06 4.33 1.11
CA THR A 335 2.97 2.92 0.73
C THR A 335 1.60 2.36 1.08
N LEU A 336 0.94 1.75 0.10
CA LEU A 336 -0.18 0.86 0.39
C LEU A 336 0.36 -0.52 0.77
N ALA A 337 -0.05 -1.02 1.93
CA ALA A 337 0.32 -2.34 2.41
C ALA A 337 -0.92 -3.24 2.52
N LEU A 338 -0.78 -4.53 2.22
CA LEU A 338 -1.88 -5.47 2.39
C LEU A 338 -2.04 -5.82 3.87
N GLU A 339 -3.27 -5.69 4.39
CA GLU A 339 -3.63 -6.09 5.76
C GLU A 339 -3.06 -7.48 6.16
N PRO A 340 -3.20 -8.55 5.36
CA PRO A 340 -2.64 -9.86 5.72
C PRO A 340 -1.11 -9.93 5.71
N GLU A 341 -0.44 -9.12 4.89
CA GLU A 341 1.03 -9.08 4.87
C GLU A 341 1.57 -8.36 6.11
N CYS A 342 0.93 -7.26 6.52
CA CYS A 342 1.24 -6.56 7.77
C CYS A 342 1.09 -7.50 8.97
N ALA A 343 -0.01 -8.26 9.04
CA ALA A 343 -0.24 -9.24 10.09
C ALA A 343 0.84 -10.34 10.11
N ALA A 344 1.18 -10.90 8.95
CA ALA A 344 2.21 -11.92 8.81
C ALA A 344 3.59 -11.41 9.26
N MET A 345 3.97 -10.20 8.84
CA MET A 345 5.23 -9.56 9.21
C MET A 345 5.33 -9.35 10.73
N PHE A 346 4.27 -8.85 11.36
CA PHE A 346 4.24 -8.64 12.80
C PHE A 346 4.36 -9.97 13.56
N CYS A 347 3.59 -11.00 13.20
CA CYS A 347 3.67 -12.33 13.79
C CYS A 347 5.06 -12.97 13.63
N ARG A 348 5.73 -12.74 12.50
CA ARG A 348 7.10 -13.20 12.28
C ARG A 348 8.09 -12.54 13.24
N TYR A 349 8.00 -11.23 13.44
CA TYR A 349 8.86 -10.55 14.42
C TYR A 349 8.62 -11.03 15.85
N LEU A 350 7.35 -11.26 16.25
CA LEU A 350 7.02 -11.87 17.54
C LEU A 350 7.65 -13.25 17.72
N ALA A 351 7.58 -14.09 16.67
CA ALA A 351 8.19 -15.43 16.71
C ALA A 351 9.72 -15.37 16.86
N ILE A 352 10.37 -14.42 16.17
CA ILE A 352 11.82 -14.23 16.25
C ILE A 352 12.24 -13.76 17.65
N ASP A 353 11.46 -12.88 18.27
CA ASP A 353 11.73 -12.33 19.59
C ASP A 353 11.61 -13.39 20.69
N LYS A 354 10.52 -14.19 20.69
CA LYS A 354 10.33 -15.30 21.64
C LYS A 354 11.45 -16.36 21.57
N LYS A 355 11.99 -16.64 20.38
CA LYS A 355 13.15 -17.53 20.23
C LYS A 355 14.41 -17.01 20.93
N LYS A 356 14.57 -15.69 21.10
CA LYS A 356 15.72 -15.11 21.83
C LYS A 356 15.60 -15.30 23.33
N ASP A 357 14.38 -15.33 23.86
CA ASP A 357 14.09 -15.47 25.30
C ASP A 357 14.14 -16.93 25.80
N GLY A 358 14.52 -17.89 24.94
CA GLY A 358 14.62 -19.31 25.28
C GLY A 358 13.28 -20.06 25.28
N ASP A 359 12.20 -19.41 24.83
CA ASP A 359 10.89 -20.01 24.65
C ASP A 359 10.88 -20.77 23.30
N GLU A 360 10.93 -22.11 23.34
CA GLU A 360 10.97 -23.01 22.17
C GLU A 360 9.64 -23.06 21.39
N MET A 361 8.89 -21.95 21.32
CA MET A 361 7.73 -21.87 20.43
C MET A 361 8.22 -21.79 18.97
N GLU A 362 8.49 -22.96 18.39
CA GLU A 362 8.96 -23.10 17.02
C GLU A 362 7.81 -22.83 16.03
N LEU A 363 7.53 -21.54 15.79
CA LEU A 363 6.63 -21.10 14.72
C LEU A 363 7.27 -21.36 13.35
N LYS A 364 7.11 -22.59 12.84
CA LYS A 364 7.52 -23.01 11.47
C LYS A 364 6.70 -22.36 10.37
N ALA A 365 5.65 -21.61 10.73
CA ALA A 365 4.74 -20.94 9.80
C ALA A 365 5.46 -19.94 8.87
N PHE A 366 6.69 -19.52 9.20
CA PHE A 366 7.48 -18.59 8.40
C PHE A 366 8.77 -19.19 7.82
N ASP A 367 8.94 -20.51 7.86
CA ASP A 367 10.06 -21.19 7.21
C ASP A 367 9.85 -21.23 5.69
N GLU A 368 10.93 -21.42 4.92
CA GLU A 368 10.84 -21.52 3.47
C GLU A 368 9.91 -22.67 3.04
N ASN A 369 9.03 -22.42 2.08
CA ASN A 369 7.94 -23.30 1.63
C ASN A 369 6.84 -23.58 2.67
N ALA A 370 6.88 -22.94 3.85
CA ALA A 370 5.78 -23.03 4.80
C ALA A 370 4.55 -22.36 4.22
N ARG A 371 3.39 -22.93 4.52
CA ARG A 371 2.09 -22.35 4.22
C ARG A 371 1.41 -21.96 5.51
N PHE A 372 0.86 -20.77 5.52
CA PHE A 372 0.09 -20.28 6.64
C PHE A 372 -1.15 -19.55 6.14
N MET A 373 -2.08 -19.35 7.06
CA MET A 373 -3.32 -18.65 6.81
C MET A 373 -3.40 -17.46 7.76
N VAL A 374 -3.71 -16.30 7.20
CA VAL A 374 -4.16 -15.15 7.97
C VAL A 374 -5.68 -15.16 7.94
N VAL A 375 -6.28 -15.15 9.13
CA VAL A 375 -7.74 -15.15 9.30
C VAL A 375 -8.10 -13.84 10.02
N ASP A 376 -8.50 -12.83 9.25
CA ASP A 376 -8.99 -11.57 9.79
C ASP A 376 -10.51 -11.63 9.97
N LEU A 377 -10.94 -11.59 11.23
CA LEU A 377 -12.35 -11.65 11.63
C LEU A 377 -12.82 -10.27 12.11
N GLY A 378 -12.81 -9.30 11.21
CA GLY A 378 -13.24 -7.93 11.48
C GLY A 378 -14.73 -7.77 11.82
N GLY A 379 -15.10 -6.54 12.16
CA GLY A 379 -16.47 -6.20 12.54
C GLY A 379 -17.48 -6.20 11.38
N GLY A 380 -16.99 -5.98 10.15
CA GLY A 380 -17.81 -5.91 8.93
C GLY A 380 -17.42 -6.93 7.86
N THR A 381 -16.20 -7.47 7.91
CA THR A 381 -15.66 -8.40 6.93
C THR A 381 -14.96 -9.57 7.62
N ILE A 382 -14.92 -10.70 6.93
CA ILE A 382 -14.07 -11.85 7.23
C ILE A 382 -13.17 -12.03 6.03
N ASP A 383 -11.87 -11.83 6.21
CA ASP A 383 -10.86 -11.89 5.16
C ASP A 383 -9.85 -12.99 5.50
N ILE A 384 -9.80 -14.01 4.65
CA ILE A 384 -8.91 -15.15 4.79
C ILE A 384 -7.92 -15.11 3.65
N THR A 385 -6.63 -15.08 3.98
CA THR A 385 -5.54 -15.13 2.99
C THR A 385 -4.65 -16.33 3.29
N MET A 386 -4.48 -17.20 2.31
CA MET A 386 -3.52 -18.30 2.38
C MET A 386 -2.24 -17.90 1.66
N SER A 387 -1.12 -17.98 2.34
CA SER A 387 0.19 -17.55 1.83
C SER A 387 1.22 -18.67 1.93
N GLU A 388 2.10 -18.74 0.95
CA GLU A 388 3.28 -19.60 0.93
C GLU A 388 4.55 -18.74 1.01
N VAL A 389 5.48 -19.12 1.88
CA VAL A 389 6.76 -18.43 2.01
C VAL A 389 7.69 -18.90 0.90
N LEU A 390 8.06 -18.00 -0.01
CA LEU A 390 8.92 -18.35 -1.16
C LEU A 390 10.40 -18.37 -0.83
N SER A 391 10.84 -17.45 0.03
CA SER A 391 12.22 -17.40 0.53
C SER A 391 12.28 -16.61 1.82
N THR A 392 13.20 -17.01 2.68
CA THR A 392 13.65 -16.22 3.83
C THR A 392 15.12 -15.89 3.61
N ASP A 393 15.46 -14.64 3.30
CA ASP A 393 16.88 -14.30 3.15
C ASP A 393 17.57 -14.42 4.51
N ASN A 394 18.50 -15.38 4.60
CA ASN A 394 19.24 -15.73 5.81
C ASN A 394 20.22 -14.63 6.27
N LEU A 395 20.47 -13.60 5.46
CA LEU A 395 21.53 -12.64 5.74
C LEU A 395 21.12 -11.41 6.53
N GLU A 396 19.83 -11.13 6.75
CA GLU A 396 19.45 -10.04 7.68
C GLU A 396 17.98 -10.02 8.14
N LYS A 397 17.25 -11.16 8.17
CA LYS A 397 15.89 -11.25 8.75
C LYS A 397 14.87 -10.16 8.32
N SER A 398 15.11 -9.39 7.26
CA SER A 398 14.38 -8.14 6.96
C SER A 398 13.33 -8.27 5.85
N SER A 399 13.42 -9.30 5.01
CA SER A 399 12.46 -9.56 3.93
C SER A 399 11.69 -10.86 4.16
N LEU A 400 10.37 -10.82 3.92
CA LEU A 400 9.48 -11.97 3.85
C LEU A 400 8.79 -11.93 2.49
N THR A 401 9.09 -12.90 1.62
CA THR A 401 8.42 -12.99 0.32
C THR A 401 7.25 -13.96 0.43
N LEU A 402 6.04 -13.44 0.28
CA LEU A 402 4.81 -14.21 0.33
C LEU A 402 4.23 -14.40 -1.07
N HIS A 403 3.83 -15.63 -1.36
CA HIS A 403 2.97 -15.94 -2.49
C HIS A 403 1.56 -16.16 -1.97
N VAL A 404 0.66 -15.24 -2.32
CA VAL A 404 -0.77 -15.37 -2.00
C VAL A 404 -1.38 -16.45 -2.88
N VAL A 405 -1.76 -17.56 -2.25
CA VAL A 405 -2.35 -18.74 -2.90
C VAL A 405 -3.83 -18.54 -3.14
N GLU A 406 -4.54 -18.01 -2.14
CA GLU A 406 -5.99 -17.85 -2.16
C GLU A 406 -6.43 -16.73 -1.22
N ILE A 407 -7.48 -16.00 -1.64
CA ILE A 407 -8.13 -14.97 -0.84
C ILE A 407 -9.62 -15.27 -0.83
N ILE A 408 -10.22 -15.33 0.36
CA ILE A 408 -11.66 -15.45 0.57
C ILE A 408 -12.09 -14.26 1.41
N SER A 409 -13.05 -13.48 0.91
CA SER A 409 -13.65 -12.37 1.66
C SER A 409 -15.16 -12.56 1.75
N MET A 410 -15.71 -12.36 2.94
CA MET A 410 -17.13 -12.41 3.22
C MET A 410 -17.55 -11.17 4.00
N THR A 411 -18.72 -10.64 3.70
CA THR A 411 -19.35 -9.60 4.52
C THR A 411 -20.17 -10.25 5.62
N ARG A 412 -20.13 -9.71 6.83
CA ARG A 412 -20.99 -10.17 7.94
C ARG A 412 -22.45 -9.78 7.75
#